data_AF-X1QCB3-F1
#
_entry.id   AF-X1QCB3-F1
#
_cell.length_a   1.000
_cell.length_b   1.000
_cell.length_c   1.000
_cell.angle_alpha   90.00
_cell.angle_beta   90.00
_cell.angle_gamma   90.00
#
_symmetry.space_group_name_H-M   'P 1'
#
loop_
_entity.id
_entity.type
_entity.pdbx_description
1 polymer ?
#
loop_
_entity_poly.entity_id
_entity_poly.type
_entity_poly.pdbx_seq_one_letter_code
_entity_poly.pdbx_strand_id
1 'polypeptide(L)'
;MPAVKTLTESLGLVDKVVKAPSVMKLESLGLVDTVIATKLWIKVLTELLGLSDTVKKDTSKMLTEDLGLLDTLAKGVTLHPLSETLGLVDTYDRVWSAQRTYTESLGLEDRVSKHPSKALTEVLGLLDSISYIPNPTILAKLIRKLIQLENIGGGKED
;
A
#
# COMPACT_ATOMS: atom_id res chain seq x y z
N MET A 1 11.40 -21.96 6.22
CA MET A 1 10.76 -21.90 7.55
C MET A 1 9.25 -21.75 7.35
N PRO A 2 8.41 -22.50 8.09
CA PRO A 2 6.96 -22.36 7.96
C PRO A 2 6.50 -20.98 8.44
N ALA A 3 5.42 -20.48 7.85
CA ALA A 3 4.82 -19.21 8.26
C ALA A 3 4.20 -19.33 9.66
N VAL A 4 4.45 -18.34 10.52
CA VAL A 4 3.87 -18.29 11.86
C VAL A 4 2.42 -17.82 11.76
N LYS A 5 1.49 -18.57 12.37
CA LYS A 5 0.09 -18.13 12.48
C LYS A 5 -0.09 -17.43 13.81
N THR A 6 -0.61 -16.22 13.80
CA THR A 6 -0.94 -15.45 15.02
C THR A 6 -2.38 -15.01 14.98
N LEU A 7 -3.09 -15.27 16.08
CA LEU A 7 -4.42 -14.74 16.37
C LEU A 7 -4.28 -13.86 17.61
N THR A 8 -4.85 -12.67 17.58
CA THR A 8 -4.83 -11.74 18.70
C THR A 8 -6.21 -11.13 18.84
N GLU A 9 -6.81 -11.33 20.01
CA GLU A 9 -8.05 -10.69 20.45
C GLU A 9 -7.70 -9.85 21.68
N SER A 10 -7.99 -8.55 21.65
CA SER A 10 -7.58 -7.65 22.75
C SER A 10 -8.58 -6.53 23.01
N LEU A 11 -8.59 -6.08 24.26
CA LEU A 11 -9.22 -4.86 24.71
C LEU A 11 -8.14 -3.97 25.34
N GLY A 12 -7.90 -2.79 24.78
CA GLY A 12 -6.91 -1.84 25.27
C GLY A 12 -5.77 -1.61 24.27
N LEU A 13 -4.53 -1.79 24.71
CA LEU A 13 -3.34 -1.48 23.93
C LEU A 13 -2.74 -2.75 23.31
N VAL A 14 -2.46 -2.71 22.02
CA VAL A 14 -1.71 -3.76 21.30
C VAL A 14 -0.52 -3.12 20.60
N ASP A 15 0.67 -3.61 20.90
CA ASP A 15 1.91 -3.29 20.16
C ASP A 15 2.41 -4.58 19.51
N LYS A 16 2.56 -4.57 18.19
CA LYS A 16 2.90 -5.77 17.42
C LYS A 16 3.98 -5.50 16.39
N VAL A 17 5.06 -6.26 16.50
CA VAL A 17 6.17 -6.22 15.54
C VAL A 17 6.33 -7.57 14.84
N VAL A 18 6.26 -7.58 13.51
CA VAL A 18 6.38 -8.77 12.69
C VAL A 18 7.65 -8.71 11.83
N LYS A 19 8.55 -9.65 12.06
CA LYS A 19 9.87 -9.75 11.38
C LYS A 19 10.07 -11.04 10.59
N ALA A 20 9.06 -11.89 10.51
CA ALA A 20 9.11 -13.19 9.86
C ALA A 20 7.84 -13.45 9.04
N PRO A 21 7.87 -14.38 8.06
CA PRO A 21 6.67 -14.79 7.35
C PRO A 21 5.57 -15.20 8.32
N SER A 22 4.40 -14.60 8.18
CA SER A 22 3.29 -14.85 9.07
C SER A 22 1.94 -14.69 8.39
N VAL A 23 0.95 -15.34 8.99
CA VAL A 23 -0.45 -15.08 8.77
C VAL A 23 -1.00 -14.53 10.08
N MET A 24 -1.48 -13.30 10.06
CA MET A 24 -2.03 -12.63 11.22
C MET A 24 -3.53 -12.42 11.06
N LYS A 25 -4.27 -12.73 12.12
CA LYS A 25 -5.58 -12.17 12.38
C LYS A 25 -5.54 -11.35 13.67
N LEU A 26 -5.99 -10.11 13.61
CA LEU A 26 -6.07 -9.20 14.75
C LEU A 26 -7.49 -8.68 14.88
N GLU A 27 -8.08 -8.87 16.05
CA GLU A 27 -9.37 -8.33 16.45
C GLU A 27 -9.13 -7.49 17.71
N SER A 28 -9.38 -6.18 17.66
CA SER A 28 -9.03 -5.31 18.79
C SER A 28 -10.03 -4.18 19.00
N LEU A 29 -10.34 -3.92 20.26
CA LEU A 29 -11.02 -2.71 20.72
C LEU A 29 -10.03 -1.84 21.50
N GLY A 30 -9.57 -0.74 20.90
CA GLY A 30 -8.62 0.17 21.53
C GLY A 30 -7.56 0.72 20.59
N LEU A 31 -6.31 0.79 21.05
CA LEU A 31 -5.19 1.35 20.29
C LEU A 31 -4.28 0.22 19.82
N VAL A 32 -3.98 0.21 18.53
CA VAL A 32 -3.10 -0.77 17.89
C VAL A 32 -1.95 -0.06 17.19
N ASP A 33 -0.73 -0.47 17.50
CA ASP A 33 0.48 -0.14 16.74
C ASP A 33 1.01 -1.44 16.12
N THR A 34 1.13 -1.45 14.79
CA THR A 34 1.63 -2.61 14.03
C THR A 34 2.78 -2.22 13.11
N VAL A 35 3.94 -2.83 13.34
CA VAL A 35 5.12 -2.69 12.48
C VAL A 35 5.43 -3.99 11.75
N ILE A 36 5.40 -3.93 10.42
CA ILE A 36 5.71 -5.05 9.53
C ILE A 36 7.00 -4.78 8.77
N ALA A 37 8.04 -5.55 9.12
CA ALA A 37 9.39 -5.41 8.56
C ALA A 37 9.97 -6.79 8.21
N THR A 38 9.49 -7.39 7.12
CA THR A 38 10.03 -8.66 6.60
C THR A 38 10.07 -8.67 5.08
N LYS A 39 11.22 -9.05 4.53
CA LYS A 39 11.42 -9.24 3.09
C LYS A 39 10.58 -10.37 2.47
N LEU A 40 9.90 -11.15 3.29
CA LEU A 40 9.10 -12.30 2.90
C LEU A 40 7.61 -12.02 3.05
N TRP A 41 6.81 -12.75 2.28
CA TRP A 41 5.36 -12.58 2.21
C TRP A 41 4.66 -12.72 3.56
N ILE A 42 3.75 -11.78 3.84
CA ILE A 42 2.81 -11.79 4.97
C ILE A 42 1.39 -11.63 4.46
N LYS A 43 0.45 -12.29 5.14
CA LYS A 43 -0.99 -11.97 5.09
C LYS A 43 -1.44 -11.40 6.44
N VAL A 44 -2.02 -10.21 6.43
CA VAL A 44 -2.65 -9.58 7.60
C VAL A 44 -4.14 -9.40 7.34
N LEU A 45 -4.94 -9.77 8.33
CA LEU A 45 -6.35 -9.46 8.46
C LEU A 45 -6.54 -8.71 9.78
N THR A 46 -7.11 -7.51 9.71
CA THR A 46 -7.35 -6.65 10.87
C THR A 46 -8.83 -6.28 10.92
N GLU A 47 -9.44 -6.48 12.08
CA GLU A 47 -10.78 -6.01 12.44
C GLU A 47 -10.63 -5.14 13.70
N LEU A 48 -10.88 -3.84 13.60
CA LEU A 48 -10.57 -2.89 14.67
C LEU A 48 -11.70 -1.93 14.96
N LEU A 49 -11.91 -1.67 16.25
CA LEU A 49 -12.67 -0.52 16.74
C LEU A 49 -11.76 0.36 17.60
N GLY A 50 -11.38 1.54 17.11
CA GLY A 50 -10.50 2.46 17.82
C GLY A 50 -9.45 3.15 16.94
N LEU A 51 -8.19 3.18 17.39
CA LEU A 51 -7.09 3.84 16.69
C LEU A 51 -6.07 2.80 16.21
N SER A 52 -5.62 2.93 14.97
CA SER A 52 -4.67 2.02 14.33
C SER A 52 -3.54 2.80 13.66
N ASP A 53 -2.30 2.51 14.02
CA ASP A 53 -1.09 2.94 13.30
C ASP A 53 -0.41 1.70 12.70
N THR A 54 -0.25 1.70 11.37
CA THR A 54 0.36 0.59 10.65
C THR A 54 1.52 1.06 9.78
N VAL A 55 2.73 0.59 10.11
CA VAL A 55 3.95 0.83 9.34
C VAL A 55 4.41 -0.44 8.61
N LYS A 56 4.51 -0.36 7.29
CA LYS A 56 4.94 -1.47 6.41
C LYS A 56 6.20 -1.09 5.64
N LYS A 57 7.22 -1.95 5.69
CA LYS A 57 8.50 -1.74 4.98
C LYS A 57 8.79 -2.71 3.84
N ASP A 58 7.97 -3.73 3.64
CA ASP A 58 8.27 -4.81 2.71
C ASP A 58 6.98 -5.42 2.13
N THR A 59 7.09 -6.62 1.55
CA THR A 59 6.02 -7.27 0.79
C THR A 59 4.91 -7.84 1.67
N SER A 60 3.68 -7.35 1.51
CA SER A 60 2.51 -7.85 2.25
C SER A 60 1.22 -7.86 1.44
N LYS A 61 0.29 -8.73 1.82
CA LYS A 61 -1.13 -8.65 1.45
C LYS A 61 -1.92 -8.30 2.70
N MET A 62 -2.80 -7.31 2.58
CA MET A 62 -3.55 -6.76 3.72
C MET A 62 -5.04 -6.67 3.38
N LEU A 63 -5.84 -7.04 4.36
CA LEU A 63 -7.28 -6.88 4.42
C LEU A 63 -7.58 -6.18 5.75
N THR A 64 -8.26 -5.04 5.70
CA THR A 64 -8.50 -4.20 6.87
C THR A 64 -9.97 -3.80 6.91
N GLU A 65 -10.61 -4.02 8.05
CA GLU A 65 -11.97 -3.60 8.38
C GLU A 65 -11.91 -2.80 9.69
N ASP A 66 -11.86 -1.47 9.57
CA ASP A 66 -11.61 -0.59 10.70
C ASP A 66 -12.76 0.40 10.94
N LEU A 67 -13.15 0.54 12.21
CA LEU A 67 -14.06 1.58 12.69
C LEU A 67 -13.27 2.51 13.62
N GLY A 68 -12.93 3.70 13.13
CA GLY A 68 -12.19 4.71 13.90
C GLY A 68 -11.14 5.45 13.09
N LEU A 69 -9.94 5.65 13.65
CA LEU A 69 -8.86 6.37 12.97
C LEU A 69 -7.79 5.38 12.52
N LEU A 70 -7.45 5.44 11.23
CA LEU A 70 -6.45 4.60 10.61
C LEU A 70 -5.34 5.47 10.00
N ASP A 71 -4.12 5.31 10.49
CA ASP A 71 -2.90 5.83 9.86
C ASP A 71 -2.12 4.66 9.25
N THR A 72 -1.82 4.76 7.95
CA THR A 72 -1.05 3.76 7.23
C THR A 72 0.14 4.36 6.51
N LEU A 73 1.33 3.89 6.88
CA LEU A 73 2.58 4.19 6.20
C LEU A 73 3.13 2.94 5.48
N ALA A 74 3.09 2.93 4.15
CA ALA A 74 3.65 1.84 3.35
C ALA A 74 4.89 2.28 2.53
N LYS A 75 6.01 1.60 2.77
CA LYS A 75 7.27 1.73 2.03
C LYS A 75 7.70 0.35 1.56
N GLY A 76 7.15 -0.20 0.49
CA GLY A 76 7.45 -1.60 0.13
C GLY A 76 6.68 -2.08 -1.09
N VAL A 77 6.24 -3.34 -1.10
CA VAL A 77 5.35 -3.87 -2.15
C VAL A 77 4.08 -4.38 -1.50
N THR A 78 2.97 -3.68 -1.65
CA THR A 78 1.68 -4.20 -1.17
C THR A 78 0.92 -4.83 -2.34
N LEU A 79 0.54 -6.10 -2.17
CA LEU A 79 -0.15 -6.88 -3.18
C LEU A 79 -1.66 -6.87 -2.92
N HIS A 80 -2.39 -6.13 -3.73
CA HIS A 80 -3.86 -6.06 -3.69
C HIS A 80 -4.39 -5.74 -2.29
N PRO A 81 -4.05 -4.57 -1.72
CA PRO A 81 -4.67 -4.13 -0.47
C PRO A 81 -6.16 -3.91 -0.69
N LEU A 82 -6.95 -4.39 0.26
CA LEU A 82 -8.36 -4.07 0.42
C LEU A 82 -8.53 -3.42 1.80
N SER A 83 -9.23 -2.28 1.84
CA SER A 83 -9.54 -1.57 3.06
C SER A 83 -10.99 -1.12 3.04
N GLU A 84 -11.71 -1.46 4.08
CA GLU A 84 -13.05 -0.95 4.39
C GLU A 84 -12.94 -0.18 5.70
N THR A 85 -13.25 1.12 5.69
CA THR A 85 -13.04 1.96 6.87
C THR A 85 -14.16 2.95 7.10
N LEU A 86 -14.68 2.98 8.32
CA LEU A 86 -15.61 4.01 8.79
C LEU A 86 -14.87 4.91 9.77
N GLY A 87 -14.56 6.14 9.36
CA GLY A 87 -13.88 7.15 10.19
C GLY A 87 -12.87 8.00 9.43
N LEU A 88 -11.70 8.26 10.02
CA LEU A 88 -10.65 9.07 9.37
C LEU A 88 -9.50 8.16 8.94
N VAL A 89 -9.07 8.35 7.69
CA VAL A 89 -7.99 7.58 7.08
C VAL A 89 -6.90 8.54 6.61
N ASP A 90 -5.66 8.29 7.04
CA ASP A 90 -4.46 8.89 6.46
C ASP A 90 -3.61 7.76 5.86
N THR A 91 -3.24 7.89 4.58
CA THR A 91 -2.44 6.91 3.87
C THR A 91 -1.29 7.54 3.12
N TYR A 92 -0.07 7.15 3.49
CA TYR A 92 1.14 7.42 2.71
C TYR A 92 1.70 6.15 2.07
N ASP A 93 1.76 6.14 0.74
CA ASP A 93 2.31 5.04 -0.05
C ASP A 93 3.55 5.48 -0.85
N ARG A 94 4.67 4.78 -0.62
CA ARG A 94 5.86 4.79 -1.48
C ARG A 94 6.24 3.36 -1.88
N VAL A 95 5.35 2.74 -2.63
CA VAL A 95 5.44 1.38 -3.16
C VAL A 95 5.88 1.36 -4.63
N TRP A 96 6.67 0.37 -5.08
CA TRP A 96 7.03 0.20 -6.49
C TRP A 96 6.41 -1.10 -7.04
N SER A 97 5.21 -1.05 -7.62
CA SER A 97 4.63 -2.18 -8.38
C SER A 97 3.34 -1.81 -9.12
N ALA A 98 2.99 -2.62 -10.13
CA ALA A 98 1.74 -2.57 -10.90
C ALA A 98 0.53 -3.04 -10.07
N GLN A 99 0.21 -2.33 -8.98
CA GLN A 99 -0.85 -2.74 -8.07
C GLN A 99 -2.24 -2.24 -8.49
N ARG A 100 -3.25 -3.01 -8.07
CA ARG A 100 -4.62 -2.54 -7.91
C ARG A 100 -4.91 -2.36 -6.42
N THR A 101 -5.27 -1.15 -6.00
CA THR A 101 -5.74 -0.84 -4.65
C THR A 101 -7.25 -0.75 -4.66
N TYR A 102 -7.91 -1.31 -3.66
CA TYR A 102 -9.35 -1.23 -3.46
C TYR A 102 -9.60 -0.61 -2.09
N THR A 103 -10.30 0.52 -2.05
CA THR A 103 -10.61 1.25 -0.83
C THR A 103 -12.07 1.64 -0.84
N GLU A 104 -12.80 1.28 0.21
CA GLU A 104 -14.14 1.78 0.49
C GLU A 104 -14.11 2.48 1.85
N SER A 105 -14.43 3.77 1.88
CA SER A 105 -14.36 4.56 3.10
C SER A 105 -15.60 5.43 3.30
N LEU A 106 -16.04 5.54 4.55
CA LEU A 106 -17.06 6.51 4.96
C LEU A 106 -16.43 7.44 5.98
N GLY A 107 -16.28 8.73 5.61
CA GLY A 107 -15.65 9.74 6.46
C GLY A 107 -14.64 10.61 5.71
N LEU A 108 -13.48 10.87 6.29
CA LEU A 108 -12.43 11.69 5.67
C LEU A 108 -11.23 10.82 5.31
N GLU A 109 -10.76 10.92 4.09
CA GLU A 109 -9.56 10.23 3.60
C GLU A 109 -8.55 11.25 3.08
N ASP A 110 -7.32 11.20 3.61
CA ASP A 110 -6.13 11.85 3.06
C ASP A 110 -5.20 10.77 2.50
N ARG A 111 -4.79 10.92 1.24
CA ARG A 111 -3.96 9.93 0.56
C ARG A 111 -2.85 10.55 -0.27
N VAL A 112 -1.61 10.18 0.06
CA VAL A 112 -0.43 10.52 -0.72
C VAL A 112 0.22 9.26 -1.31
N SER A 113 0.21 9.14 -2.64
CA SER A 113 0.84 8.04 -3.37
C SER A 113 1.99 8.52 -4.26
N LYS A 114 3.19 7.97 -4.04
CA LYS A 114 4.40 8.30 -4.83
C LYS A 114 4.70 7.29 -5.94
N HIS A 115 3.68 6.66 -6.51
CA HIS A 115 3.84 5.66 -7.56
C HIS A 115 2.68 5.58 -8.55
N PRO A 116 2.91 5.02 -9.75
CA PRO A 116 1.81 4.66 -10.63
C PRO A 116 1.06 3.44 -10.06
N SER A 117 -0.19 3.62 -9.65
CA SER A 117 -1.11 2.53 -9.27
C SER A 117 -2.46 2.68 -9.95
N LYS A 118 -3.18 1.56 -10.11
CA LYS A 118 -4.61 1.58 -10.44
C LYS A 118 -5.39 1.50 -9.14
N ALA A 119 -5.86 2.62 -8.61
CA ALA A 119 -6.75 2.61 -7.44
C ALA A 119 -8.21 2.58 -7.89
N LEU A 120 -9.02 1.73 -7.26
CA LEU A 120 -10.46 1.86 -7.21
C LEU A 120 -10.81 2.31 -5.79
N THR A 121 -11.32 3.52 -5.67
CA THR A 121 -11.58 4.15 -4.38
C THR A 121 -13.01 4.68 -4.40
N GLU A 122 -13.80 4.25 -3.43
CA GLU A 122 -15.16 4.73 -3.18
C GLU A 122 -15.20 5.39 -1.80
N VAL A 123 -15.27 6.72 -1.77
CA VAL A 123 -15.34 7.51 -0.53
C VAL A 123 -16.71 8.15 -0.41
N LEU A 124 -17.43 7.82 0.66
CA LEU A 124 -18.61 8.55 1.09
C LEU A 124 -18.20 9.59 2.14
N GLY A 125 -17.73 10.74 1.66
CA GLY A 125 -17.30 11.86 2.51
C GLY A 125 -16.32 12.78 1.76
N LEU A 126 -15.22 13.18 2.40
CA LEU A 126 -14.20 14.03 1.75
C LEU A 126 -12.95 13.20 1.47
N LEU A 127 -12.44 13.33 0.24
CA LEU A 127 -11.19 12.74 -0.21
C LEU A 127 -10.22 13.85 -0.60
N ASP A 128 -9.07 13.93 0.08
CA ASP A 128 -7.88 14.63 -0.39
C ASP A 128 -6.88 13.61 -0.92
N SER A 129 -6.41 13.77 -2.17
CA SER A 129 -5.51 12.79 -2.77
C SER A 129 -4.48 13.39 -3.71
N ILE A 130 -3.23 13.01 -3.48
CA ILE A 130 -2.07 13.35 -4.31
C ILE A 130 -1.47 12.07 -4.86
N SER A 131 -1.40 11.95 -6.19
CA SER A 131 -0.76 10.82 -6.87
C SER A 131 0.38 11.25 -7.79
N TYR A 132 1.51 10.55 -7.72
CA TYR A 132 2.66 10.78 -8.59
C TYR A 132 2.67 9.78 -9.75
N ILE A 133 2.57 10.30 -10.97
CA ILE A 133 2.63 9.51 -12.20
C ILE A 133 3.92 9.88 -12.96
N PRO A 134 4.79 8.90 -13.30
CA PRO A 134 5.95 9.17 -14.14
C PRO A 134 5.52 9.75 -15.48
N ASN A 135 6.17 10.81 -15.96
CA ASN A 135 5.84 11.43 -17.24
C ASN A 135 6.11 10.46 -18.41
N PRO A 136 5.07 9.93 -19.09
CA PRO A 136 5.27 8.94 -20.16
C PRO A 136 5.96 9.53 -21.40
N THR A 137 5.96 10.86 -21.55
CA THR A 137 6.53 11.53 -22.73
C THR A 137 8.06 11.51 -22.76
N ILE A 138 8.74 11.36 -21.61
CA ILE A 138 10.21 11.30 -21.57
C ILE A 138 10.71 10.02 -22.25
N LEU A 139 10.10 8.88 -21.90
CA LEU A 139 10.42 7.59 -22.53
C LEU A 139 10.10 7.62 -24.03
N ALA A 140 8.93 8.15 -24.42
CA ALA A 140 8.56 8.30 -25.82
C ALA A 140 9.52 9.21 -26.60
N LYS A 141 9.99 10.32 -26.01
CA LYS A 141 11.00 11.21 -26.60
C LYS A 141 12.35 10.50 -26.77
N LEU A 142 12.78 9.73 -25.77
CA LEU A 142 14.04 8.95 -25.83
C LEU A 142 13.98 7.87 -26.91
N ILE A 143 12.87 7.15 -27.03
CA ILE A 143 12.66 6.13 -28.08
C ILE A 143 12.71 6.76 -29.47
N ARG A 144 12.02 7.90 -29.69
CA ARG A 144 12.08 8.62 -30.97
C ARG A 144 13.51 9.06 -31.32
N LYS A 145 14.28 9.54 -30.33
CA LYS A 145 15.66 9.95 -30.52
C LYS A 145 16.58 8.77 -30.85
N LEU A 146 16.39 7.60 -30.23
CA LEU A 146 17.12 6.37 -30.53
C LEU A 146 16.88 5.90 -31.98
N ILE A 147 15.62 5.87 -32.42
CA ILE A 147 15.25 5.52 -33.80
C ILE A 147 15.90 6.49 -34.81
N GLN A 148 15.94 7.80 -34.50
CA GLN A 148 16.61 8.77 -35.36
C GLN A 148 18.11 8.50 -35.49
N LEU A 149 18.79 8.11 -34.41
CA LEU A 149 20.22 7.81 -34.42
C LEU A 149 20.56 6.53 -35.18
N GLU A 150 19.75 5.48 -35.05
CA GLU A 150 19.92 4.22 -35.79
C GLU A 150 19.78 4.44 -37.31
N ASN A 151 18.79 5.24 -37.73
CA ASN A 151 18.59 5.59 -39.14
C ASN A 151 19.73 6.44 -39.73
N ILE A 152 20.52 7.13 -38.90
CA ILE A 152 21.67 7.95 -39.34
C ILE A 152 22.96 7.11 -39.38
N GLY A 153 23.07 6.05 -38.58
CA GLY A 153 24.25 5.17 -38.51
C GLY A 153 24.29 4.03 -39.53
N GLY A 154 23.17 3.70 -40.18
CA GLY A 154 23.05 2.61 -41.16
C GLY A 154 23.58 2.92 -42.57
N GLY A 155 24.66 3.69 -42.69
CA GLY A 155 25.39 3.81 -43.94
C GLY A 155 25.99 2.46 -44.29
N LYS A 156 25.57 1.88 -45.43
CA LYS A 156 26.13 0.63 -45.97
C LYS A 156 27.66 0.73 -46.00
N GLU A 157 28.32 -0.18 -45.31
CA GLU A 157 29.68 -0.57 -45.64
C GLU A 157 29.57 -1.34 -46.97
N ASP A 158 29.77 -0.63 -48.07
CA ASP A 158 30.04 -1.21 -49.40
C ASP A 158 31.48 -1.76 -49.46
#